data_AF-A0A970Y271-F1
#
_entry.id   AF-A0A970Y271-F1
#
_cell.length_a   1.000
_cell.length_b   1.000
_cell.length_c   1.000
_cell.angle_alpha   90.00
_cell.angle_beta   90.00
_cell.angle_gamma   90.00
#
_symmetry.space_group_name_H-M   'P 1'
#
loop_
_entity.id
_entity.type
_entity.pdbx_description
1 polymer ?
#
loop_
_entity_poly.entity_id
_entity_poly.type
_entity_poly.pdbx_seq_one_letter_code
_entity_poly.pdbx_strand_id
1 'polypeptide(L)'
;MSISGNLFSMNRRGIGKTGRAAHGTQGRWARWFRRSTKLYLLLVLALWLLLHLGADRWWPATLILFGPRWVFALPLLLLAPLAFRLDRSQLLWLGAAAAVIFIPFMGLRVPLSRKGADGATIRVLTCNVGGPDMDRESLARLIRESDADIVALQECARETALKALPGWTLVTEERLVVAARVPVTRAQGRRIMHPPRQWPRASALQCVVHLPEGDLTFSSIHLPSPRQGLSNMLDRKRLLNLANVPLLKKETELRRRTAEEIEALLRPGALPAVVAGDFNMPVESAWYRRFWPAYSNAFSKAGFGYGFTEKIVLRGFEYRVRIDHILTRGDLVAERCWIGMDVGSDHLPLLAEIRRSR
;
A
#
# COMPACT_ATOMS: atom_id res chain seq x y z
N MET A 1 35.96 55.25 83.78
CA MET A 1 35.86 56.34 82.79
C MET A 1 35.83 55.73 81.40
N SER A 2 34.88 56.21 80.59
CA SER A 2 34.49 55.74 79.24
C SER A 2 35.60 55.93 78.19
N ILE A 3 35.61 55.11 77.13
CA ILE A 3 35.22 55.47 75.74
C ILE A 3 35.53 54.32 74.74
N SER A 4 34.51 54.02 73.91
CA SER A 4 34.39 53.33 72.59
C SER A 4 35.64 52.73 71.91
N GLY A 5 35.62 51.63 71.14
CA GLY A 5 34.56 51.00 70.32
C GLY A 5 35.05 50.87 68.87
N ASN A 6 35.18 49.65 68.32
CA ASN A 6 34.74 49.28 66.96
C ASN A 6 35.08 47.83 66.58
N LEU A 7 34.09 47.19 65.96
CA LEU A 7 34.08 45.87 65.35
C LEU A 7 35.08 45.75 64.19
N PHE A 8 35.70 44.58 64.02
CA PHE A 8 35.88 43.98 62.71
C PHE A 8 35.88 42.44 62.80
N SER A 9 34.83 41.84 62.25
CA SER A 9 34.73 40.39 62.04
C SER A 9 35.32 40.06 60.66
N MET A 10 36.14 39.03 60.56
CA MET A 10 36.51 38.43 59.27
C MET A 10 36.39 36.90 59.29
N ASN A 11 35.17 36.46 58.96
CA ASN A 11 34.87 35.65 57.79
C ASN A 11 35.58 34.27 57.63
N ARG A 12 34.99 33.24 58.25
CA ARG A 12 35.00 31.87 57.67
C ARG A 12 33.90 31.79 56.60
N ARG A 13 34.26 31.76 55.32
CA ARG A 13 33.45 31.23 54.21
C ARG A 13 34.35 30.21 53.51
N GLY A 14 34.02 28.94 53.43
CA GLY A 14 32.74 28.41 52.99
C GLY A 14 32.95 27.84 51.59
N ILE A 15 33.47 26.61 51.54
CA ILE A 15 33.57 25.77 50.34
C ILE A 15 32.15 25.60 49.79
N GLY A 16 31.88 26.11 48.58
CA GLY A 16 30.51 26.07 48.06
C GLY A 16 30.33 26.72 46.69
N LYS A 17 31.15 26.37 45.68
CA LYS A 17 30.90 26.77 44.28
C LYS A 17 31.35 25.69 43.28
N THR A 18 30.78 24.49 43.35
CA THR A 18 30.90 23.49 42.25
C THR A 18 29.58 22.82 41.86
N GLY A 19 28.45 23.13 42.52
CA GLY A 19 27.14 22.48 42.24
C GLY A 19 26.21 23.17 41.23
N ARG A 20 26.45 24.43 40.83
CA ARG A 20 25.47 25.19 39.99
C ARG A 20 25.56 24.94 38.47
N ALA A 21 26.69 24.48 37.96
CA ALA A 21 26.88 24.27 36.52
C ALA A 21 26.22 22.98 36.00
N ALA A 22 26.16 21.93 36.81
CA ALA A 22 25.62 20.63 36.42
C ALA A 22 24.07 20.60 36.29
N HIS A 23 23.36 21.42 37.07
CA HIS A 23 21.89 21.51 36.97
C HIS A 23 21.42 22.30 35.73
N GLY A 24 22.20 23.27 35.24
CA GLY A 24 21.85 24.06 34.05
C GLY A 24 21.94 23.27 32.73
N THR A 25 22.85 22.31 32.63
CA THR A 25 23.06 21.49 31.42
C THR A 25 22.04 20.36 31.32
N GLN A 26 21.72 19.67 32.42
CA GLN A 26 20.66 18.64 32.45
C GLN A 26 19.28 19.23 32.05
N GLY A 27 18.95 20.44 32.54
CA GLY A 27 17.72 21.14 32.16
C GLY A 27 17.68 21.62 30.70
N ARG A 28 18.84 21.80 30.05
CA ARG A 28 18.91 22.09 28.60
C ARG A 28 18.68 20.83 27.77
N TRP A 29 19.34 19.72 28.10
CA TRP A 29 19.18 18.45 27.38
C TRP A 29 17.75 17.91 27.42
N ALA A 30 17.10 17.95 28.60
CA ALA A 30 15.70 17.55 28.72
C ALA A 30 14.76 18.41 27.86
N ARG A 31 15.00 19.73 27.79
CA ARG A 31 14.23 20.64 26.92
C ARG A 31 14.45 20.35 25.43
N TRP A 32 15.69 20.09 25.01
CA TRP A 32 15.98 19.69 23.64
C TRP A 32 15.29 18.38 23.27
N PHE A 33 15.39 17.36 24.13
CA PHE A 33 14.74 16.07 23.92
C PHE A 33 13.21 16.21 23.74
N ARG A 34 12.53 16.95 24.63
CA ARG A 34 11.09 17.23 24.52
C ARG A 34 10.71 17.99 23.25
N ARG A 35 11.60 18.85 22.73
CA ARG A 35 11.36 19.55 21.46
C ARG A 35 11.55 18.59 20.29
N SER A 36 12.55 17.72 20.33
CA SER A 36 12.83 16.75 19.28
C SER A 36 11.69 15.75 19.08
N THR A 37 11.05 15.25 20.14
CA THR A 37 9.90 14.33 20.02
C THR A 37 8.68 14.99 19.36
N LYS A 38 8.40 16.25 19.69
CA LYS A 38 7.32 17.04 19.05
C LYS A 38 7.65 17.37 17.60
N LEU A 39 8.89 17.78 17.33
CA LEU A 39 9.36 18.04 15.97
C LEU A 39 9.29 16.77 15.10
N TYR A 40 9.61 15.62 15.68
CA TYR A 40 9.50 14.34 15.00
C TYR A 40 8.04 14.02 14.63
N LEU A 41 7.09 14.21 15.55
CA LEU A 41 5.66 14.07 15.20
C LEU A 41 5.25 15.03 14.08
N LEU A 42 5.66 16.30 14.15
CA LEU A 42 5.36 17.28 13.09
C LEU A 42 5.95 16.86 11.73
N LEU A 43 7.17 16.33 11.72
CA LEU A 43 7.80 15.80 10.50
C LEU A 43 7.02 14.62 9.94
N VAL A 44 6.60 13.68 10.80
CA VAL A 44 5.79 12.51 10.40
C VAL A 44 4.44 12.95 9.82
N LEU A 45 3.76 13.91 10.45
CA LEU A 45 2.52 14.48 9.94
C LEU A 45 2.73 15.18 8.59
N ALA A 46 3.82 15.93 8.44
CA ALA A 46 4.16 16.58 7.19
C ALA A 46 4.46 15.56 6.07
N LEU A 47 5.17 14.47 6.38
CA LEU A 47 5.42 13.36 5.44
C LEU A 47 4.14 12.65 5.02
N TRP A 48 3.23 12.39 5.98
CA TRP A 48 1.92 11.83 5.69
C TRP A 48 1.08 12.75 4.80
N LEU A 49 1.05 14.05 5.10
CA LEU A 49 0.35 15.04 4.28
C LEU A 49 0.97 15.16 2.88
N LEU A 50 2.30 15.15 2.81
CA LEU A 50 3.05 15.17 1.56
C LEU A 50 2.71 13.95 0.70
N LEU A 51 2.66 12.76 1.29
CA LEU A 51 2.23 11.55 0.60
C LEU A 51 0.78 11.70 0.14
N HIS A 52 -0.12 12.13 1.02
CA HIS A 52 -1.53 12.25 0.72
C HIS A 52 -1.81 13.23 -0.43
N LEU A 53 -1.16 14.39 -0.44
CA LEU A 53 -1.40 15.43 -1.44
C LEU A 53 -0.54 15.25 -2.70
N GLY A 54 0.69 14.76 -2.53
CA GLY A 54 1.72 14.75 -3.56
C GLY A 54 1.93 13.42 -4.28
N ALA A 55 1.47 12.28 -3.74
CA ALA A 55 1.60 10.97 -4.40
C ALA A 55 1.09 11.03 -5.85
N ASP A 56 1.94 10.62 -6.81
CA ASP A 56 1.70 10.68 -8.27
C ASP A 56 1.57 12.08 -8.90
N ARG A 57 1.58 13.15 -8.08
CA ARG A 57 1.61 14.54 -8.56
C ARG A 57 3.01 15.15 -8.52
N TRP A 58 3.82 14.68 -7.57
CA TRP A 58 5.19 15.15 -7.35
C TRP A 58 6.13 13.95 -7.17
N TRP A 59 7.19 13.90 -7.99
CA TRP A 59 8.05 12.72 -8.07
C TRP A 59 8.67 12.27 -6.73
N PRO A 60 9.07 13.14 -5.78
CA PRO A 60 9.57 12.70 -4.48
C PRO A 60 8.47 12.02 -3.64
N ALA A 61 7.24 12.53 -3.69
CA ALA A 61 6.12 11.88 -3.02
C ALA A 61 5.80 10.53 -3.68
N THR A 62 5.93 10.40 -5.00
CA THR A 62 5.84 9.11 -5.70
C THR A 62 6.95 8.14 -5.28
N LEU A 63 8.19 8.61 -5.07
CA LEU A 63 9.25 7.75 -4.52
C LEU A 63 8.92 7.25 -3.11
N ILE A 64 8.34 8.11 -2.25
CA ILE A 64 7.89 7.69 -0.92
C ILE A 64 6.70 6.71 -1.02
N LEU A 65 5.78 6.96 -1.96
CA LEU A 65 4.63 6.09 -2.22
C LEU A 65 5.06 4.66 -2.53
N PHE A 66 6.06 4.47 -3.40
CA PHE A 66 6.56 3.14 -3.74
C PHE A 66 7.84 2.75 -3.00
N GLY A 67 8.21 3.48 -1.95
CA GLY A 67 9.45 3.26 -1.19
C GLY A 67 9.23 2.49 0.12
N PRO A 68 10.32 2.11 0.81
CA PRO A 68 10.26 1.43 2.11
C PRO A 68 9.82 2.39 3.23
N ARG A 69 8.53 2.74 3.30
CA ARG A 69 7.99 3.75 4.24
C ARG A 69 8.27 3.46 5.72
N TRP A 70 8.54 2.21 6.09
CA TRP A 70 8.88 1.80 7.46
C TRP A 70 10.20 2.43 7.96
N VAL A 71 11.09 2.91 7.07
CA VAL A 71 12.35 3.58 7.47
C VAL A 71 12.08 4.83 8.32
N PHE A 72 10.93 5.47 8.13
CA PHE A 72 10.52 6.62 8.93
C PHE A 72 10.15 6.26 10.37
N ALA A 73 10.02 4.97 10.71
CA ALA A 73 9.87 4.47 12.08
C ALA A 73 11.19 4.31 12.82
N LEU A 74 12.35 4.29 12.14
CA LEU A 74 13.66 4.04 12.77
C LEU A 74 13.98 4.99 13.93
N PRO A 75 13.65 6.30 13.89
CA PRO A 75 13.88 7.18 15.03
C PRO A 75 13.14 6.75 16.30
N LEU A 76 12.01 6.04 16.20
CA LEU A 76 11.29 5.52 17.37
C LEU A 76 12.15 4.53 18.18
N LEU A 77 12.99 3.74 17.52
CA LEU A 77 13.86 2.75 18.18
C LEU A 77 14.86 3.41 19.14
N LEU A 78 15.28 4.65 18.84
CA LEU A 78 16.17 5.43 19.69
C LEU A 78 15.40 6.31 20.68
N LEU A 79 14.36 7.00 20.20
CA LEU A 79 13.66 8.00 21.00
C LEU A 79 12.76 7.39 22.08
N ALA A 80 12.16 6.21 21.85
CA ALA A 80 11.25 5.60 22.82
C ALA A 80 11.96 5.09 24.09
N PRO A 81 13.08 4.35 24.02
CA PRO A 81 13.84 3.98 25.22
C PRO A 81 14.39 5.21 25.96
N LEU A 82 14.80 6.24 25.21
CA LEU A 82 15.28 7.49 25.78
C LEU A 82 14.16 8.24 26.51
N ALA A 83 12.94 8.27 25.95
CA ALA A 83 11.76 8.81 26.62
C ALA A 83 11.44 8.05 27.89
N PHE A 84 11.50 6.71 27.86
CA PHE A 84 11.22 5.89 29.03
C PHE A 84 12.17 6.18 30.20
N ARG A 85 13.44 6.47 29.90
CA ARG A 85 14.47 6.81 30.91
C ARG A 85 14.47 8.27 31.34
N LEU A 86 14.27 9.22 30.42
CA LEU A 86 14.44 10.65 30.69
C LEU A 86 13.14 11.36 31.03
N ASP A 87 12.05 11.09 30.32
CA ASP A 87 10.77 11.79 30.46
C ASP A 87 9.63 10.98 29.82
N ARG A 88 8.94 10.19 30.65
CA ARG A 88 7.87 9.27 30.20
C ARG A 88 6.69 10.00 29.56
N SER A 89 6.47 11.28 29.84
CA SER A 89 5.43 12.08 29.18
C SER A 89 5.64 12.17 27.67
N GLN A 90 6.88 11.99 27.20
CA GLN A 90 7.21 12.02 25.78
C GLN A 90 6.78 10.77 25.01
N LEU A 91 6.46 9.67 25.70
CA LEU A 91 5.91 8.47 25.08
C LEU A 91 4.56 8.73 24.41
N LEU A 92 3.77 9.71 24.89
CA LEU A 92 2.52 10.11 24.24
C LEU A 92 2.78 10.66 22.82
N TRP A 93 3.75 11.56 22.67
CA TRP A 93 4.11 12.15 21.37
C TRP A 93 4.70 11.11 20.42
N LEU A 94 5.55 10.21 20.93
CA LEU A 94 6.12 9.12 20.15
C LEU A 94 5.07 8.06 19.77
N GLY A 95 4.11 7.79 20.66
CA GLY A 95 2.96 6.93 20.39
C GLY A 95 2.06 7.51 19.30
N ALA A 96 1.80 8.82 19.34
CA ALA A 96 1.09 9.51 18.26
C ALA A 96 1.85 9.44 16.93
N ALA A 97 3.17 9.66 16.94
CA ALA A 97 3.99 9.53 15.73
C ALA A 97 3.97 8.10 15.18
N ALA A 98 4.08 7.09 16.06
CA ALA A 98 3.95 5.68 15.68
C ALA A 98 2.58 5.38 15.08
N ALA A 99 1.49 5.89 15.67
CA ALA A 99 0.15 5.72 15.14
C ALA A 99 0.02 6.30 13.72
N VAL A 100 0.55 7.52 13.47
CA VAL A 100 0.55 8.12 12.13
C VAL A 100 1.40 7.31 11.13
N ILE A 101 2.58 6.82 11.54
CA ILE A 101 3.45 6.01 10.68
C ILE A 101 2.76 4.69 10.31
N PHE A 102 2.33 3.92 11.30
CA PHE A 102 1.86 2.56 11.05
C PHE A 102 0.45 2.53 10.47
N ILE A 103 -0.44 3.47 10.83
CA ILE A 103 -1.84 3.44 10.42
C ILE A 103 -2.04 4.15 9.05
N PRO A 104 -2.11 5.50 8.95
CA PRO A 104 -2.45 6.12 7.67
C PRO A 104 -1.25 6.26 6.71
N PHE A 105 0.00 6.22 7.18
CA PHE A 105 1.17 6.39 6.30
C PHE A 105 1.65 5.07 5.69
N MET A 106 1.72 3.99 6.48
CA MET A 106 2.00 2.64 5.98
C MET A 106 0.74 1.87 5.55
N GLY A 107 -0.45 2.28 6.00
CA GLY A 107 -1.72 1.72 5.55
C GLY A 107 -2.17 0.46 6.30
N LEU A 108 -1.85 0.32 7.59
CA LEU A 108 -2.30 -0.81 8.43
C LEU A 108 -3.83 -0.88 8.47
N ARG A 109 -4.37 -2.08 8.20
CA ARG A 109 -5.79 -2.39 8.28
C ARG A 109 -6.07 -3.37 9.40
N VAL A 110 -7.12 -3.07 10.16
CA VAL A 110 -7.68 -3.94 11.18
C VAL A 110 -9.19 -3.98 10.93
N PRO A 111 -9.80 -5.16 10.74
CA PRO A 111 -11.23 -5.26 10.49
C PRO A 111 -11.98 -4.96 11.79
N LEU A 112 -12.59 -3.78 11.88
CA LEU A 112 -13.29 -3.30 13.09
C LEU A 112 -14.73 -3.83 13.23
N SER A 113 -15.30 -4.41 12.17
CA SER A 113 -16.64 -5.00 12.20
C SER A 113 -16.75 -6.12 11.17
N ARG A 114 -17.25 -7.27 11.62
CA ARG A 114 -17.63 -8.42 10.79
C ARG A 114 -19.14 -8.63 10.88
N LYS A 115 -19.93 -7.58 10.66
CA LYS A 115 -21.36 -7.82 10.42
C LYS A 115 -21.44 -8.62 9.11
N GLY A 116 -21.77 -9.91 9.24
CA GLY A 116 -21.97 -10.78 8.10
C GLY A 116 -23.08 -10.21 7.23
N ALA A 117 -22.87 -10.14 5.93
CA ALA A 117 -23.96 -9.96 5.01
C ALA A 117 -24.66 -11.32 4.85
N ASP A 118 -25.99 -11.34 4.75
CA ASP A 118 -26.74 -12.57 4.50
C ASP A 118 -26.65 -12.94 3.01
N GLY A 119 -26.23 -14.16 2.69
CA GLY A 119 -26.22 -14.65 1.30
C GLY A 119 -25.09 -15.61 0.98
N ALA A 120 -25.08 -16.10 -0.27
CA ALA A 120 -24.00 -16.94 -0.77
C ALA A 120 -22.68 -16.17 -0.81
N THR A 121 -21.61 -16.83 -0.40
CA THR A 121 -20.25 -16.29 -0.46
C THR A 121 -19.66 -16.58 -1.84
N ILE A 122 -19.22 -15.53 -2.52
CA ILE A 122 -18.46 -15.59 -3.76
C ILE A 122 -16.99 -15.37 -3.41
N ARG A 123 -16.14 -16.35 -3.65
CA ARG A 123 -14.70 -16.22 -3.45
C ARG A 123 -14.01 -15.83 -4.74
N VAL A 124 -13.35 -14.67 -4.70
CA VAL A 124 -12.60 -14.10 -5.81
C VAL A 124 -11.11 -14.21 -5.53
N LEU A 125 -10.35 -14.64 -6.53
CA LEU A 125 -8.90 -14.66 -6.52
C LEU A 125 -8.36 -13.77 -7.64
N THR A 126 -7.33 -12.98 -7.34
CA THR A 126 -6.53 -12.33 -8.38
C THR A 126 -5.04 -12.54 -8.17
N CYS A 127 -4.30 -12.74 -9.27
CA CYS A 127 -2.87 -12.99 -9.24
C CYS A 127 -2.21 -12.51 -10.54
N ASN A 128 -1.28 -11.55 -10.43
CA ASN A 128 -0.29 -11.32 -11.47
C ASN A 128 0.76 -12.44 -11.40
N VAL A 129 0.82 -13.26 -12.45
CA VAL A 129 1.66 -14.46 -12.46
C VAL A 129 3.11 -14.16 -12.89
N GLY A 130 3.44 -12.92 -13.25
CA GLY A 130 4.83 -12.52 -13.58
C GLY A 130 5.37 -13.05 -14.91
N GLY A 131 4.52 -13.69 -15.74
CA GLY A 131 4.89 -14.12 -17.09
C GLY A 131 5.26 -15.62 -17.22
N PRO A 132 6.15 -15.97 -18.17
CA PRO A 132 6.39 -17.37 -18.56
C PRO A 132 7.17 -18.20 -17.53
N ASP A 133 7.95 -17.56 -16.66
CA ASP A 133 8.82 -18.21 -15.67
C ASP A 133 8.09 -18.64 -14.38
N MET A 134 6.78 -18.49 -14.36
CA MET A 134 5.94 -18.84 -13.21
C MET A 134 5.87 -20.35 -12.96
N ASP A 135 5.89 -20.72 -11.68
CA ASP A 135 5.68 -22.10 -11.23
C ASP A 135 4.21 -22.52 -11.38
N ARG A 136 3.94 -23.19 -12.51
CA ARG A 136 2.62 -23.70 -12.88
C ARG A 136 2.03 -24.64 -11.84
N GLU A 137 2.85 -25.41 -11.13
CA GLU A 137 2.35 -26.32 -10.10
C GLU A 137 1.84 -25.53 -8.90
N SER A 138 2.59 -24.52 -8.47
CA SER A 138 2.17 -23.61 -7.41
C SER A 138 0.91 -22.83 -7.77
N LEU A 139 0.74 -22.38 -9.02
CA LEU A 139 -0.51 -21.74 -9.47
C LEU A 139 -1.69 -22.73 -9.43
N ALA A 140 -1.51 -23.95 -9.94
CA ALA A 140 -2.57 -24.96 -9.89
C ALA A 140 -2.93 -25.33 -8.44
N ARG A 141 -1.93 -25.40 -7.55
CA ARG A 141 -2.13 -25.62 -6.11
C ARG A 141 -2.90 -24.48 -5.47
N LEU A 142 -2.49 -23.23 -5.70
CA LEU A 142 -3.19 -22.03 -5.25
C LEU A 142 -4.67 -22.07 -5.65
N ILE A 143 -4.95 -22.36 -6.92
CA ILE A 143 -6.33 -22.38 -7.42
C ILE A 143 -7.15 -23.48 -6.74
N ARG A 144 -6.59 -24.69 -6.59
CA ARG A 144 -7.28 -25.80 -5.91
C ARG A 144 -7.53 -25.52 -4.43
N GLU A 145 -6.51 -25.03 -3.71
CA GLU A 145 -6.58 -24.79 -2.26
C GLU A 145 -7.34 -23.52 -1.91
N SER A 146 -7.38 -22.53 -2.80
CA SER A 146 -8.15 -21.31 -2.60
C SER A 146 -9.64 -21.55 -2.59
N ASP A 147 -10.10 -22.60 -3.28
CA ASP A 147 -11.52 -22.87 -3.50
C ASP A 147 -12.25 -21.59 -3.99
N ALA A 148 -11.63 -20.89 -4.94
CA ALA A 148 -12.20 -19.70 -5.56
C ALA A 148 -13.32 -20.08 -6.55
N ASP A 149 -14.28 -19.18 -6.71
CA ASP A 149 -15.37 -19.28 -7.69
C ASP A 149 -15.02 -18.55 -8.99
N ILE A 150 -14.31 -17.42 -8.84
CA ILE A 150 -13.88 -16.56 -9.94
C ILE A 150 -12.40 -16.21 -9.76
N VAL A 151 -11.62 -16.36 -10.83
CA VAL A 151 -10.17 -16.16 -10.87
C VAL A 151 -9.82 -15.12 -11.93
N ALA A 152 -9.02 -14.12 -11.55
CA ALA A 152 -8.46 -13.10 -12.43
C ALA A 152 -6.93 -13.22 -12.48
N LEU A 153 -6.39 -13.66 -13.61
CA LEU A 153 -4.93 -13.76 -13.80
C LEU A 153 -4.42 -12.65 -14.72
N GLN A 154 -3.33 -12.01 -14.33
CA GLN A 154 -2.59 -11.04 -15.14
C GLN A 154 -1.23 -11.63 -15.55
N GLU A 155 -0.72 -11.20 -16.69
CA GLU A 155 0.51 -11.74 -17.30
C GLU A 155 0.47 -13.25 -17.63
N CYS A 156 -0.71 -13.86 -17.61
CA CYS A 156 -0.89 -15.29 -17.81
C CYS A 156 -1.17 -15.62 -19.28
N ALA A 157 -0.45 -16.60 -19.84
CA ALA A 157 -0.76 -17.14 -21.16
C ALA A 157 -2.03 -18.02 -21.10
N ARG A 158 -2.85 -18.00 -22.15
CA ARG A 158 -4.11 -18.77 -22.21
C ARG A 158 -3.87 -20.26 -21.99
N GLU A 159 -2.82 -20.81 -22.58
CA GLU A 159 -2.46 -22.23 -22.49
C GLU A 159 -2.09 -22.61 -21.06
N THR A 160 -1.42 -21.71 -20.34
CA THR A 160 -1.09 -21.88 -18.93
C THR A 160 -2.34 -21.89 -18.07
N ALA A 161 -3.27 -20.96 -18.31
CA ALA A 161 -4.54 -20.90 -17.59
C ALA A 161 -5.40 -22.15 -17.83
N LEU A 162 -5.54 -22.60 -19.08
CA LEU A 162 -6.30 -23.81 -19.42
C LEU A 162 -5.79 -25.05 -18.69
N LYS A 163 -4.46 -25.19 -18.56
CA LYS A 163 -3.85 -26.30 -17.82
C LYS A 163 -4.08 -26.22 -16.31
N ALA A 164 -4.07 -25.01 -15.75
CA ALA A 164 -4.27 -24.79 -14.32
C ALA A 164 -5.75 -24.87 -13.88
N LEU A 165 -6.69 -24.64 -14.80
CA LEU A 165 -8.13 -24.54 -14.55
C LEU A 165 -8.94 -25.51 -15.44
N PRO A 166 -8.70 -26.83 -15.35
CA PRO A 166 -9.48 -27.79 -16.14
C PRO A 166 -10.96 -27.75 -15.74
N GLY A 167 -11.85 -27.65 -16.73
CA GLY A 167 -13.30 -27.62 -16.52
C GLY A 167 -13.90 -26.26 -16.15
N TRP A 168 -13.09 -25.21 -16.06
CA TRP A 168 -13.59 -23.84 -15.83
C TRP A 168 -14.01 -23.20 -17.16
N THR A 169 -14.91 -22.21 -17.09
CA THR A 169 -15.19 -21.34 -18.23
C THR A 169 -14.17 -20.21 -18.27
N LEU A 170 -13.42 -20.08 -19.37
CA LEU A 170 -12.35 -19.09 -19.52
C LEU A 170 -12.70 -18.05 -20.59
N VAL A 171 -12.54 -16.78 -20.23
CA VAL A 171 -12.48 -15.65 -21.17
C VAL A 171 -11.09 -15.01 -21.08
N THR A 172 -10.48 -14.75 -22.22
CA THR A 172 -9.10 -14.23 -22.29
C THR A 172 -9.00 -13.04 -23.23
N GLU A 173 -8.20 -12.05 -22.86
CA GLU A 173 -7.78 -10.92 -23.70
C GLU A 173 -6.26 -10.79 -23.56
N GLU A 174 -5.52 -11.23 -24.57
CA GLU A 174 -4.06 -11.40 -24.50
C GLU A 174 -3.59 -12.17 -23.26
N ARG A 175 -3.03 -11.45 -22.26
CA ARG A 175 -2.49 -11.99 -21.00
C ARG A 175 -3.35 -11.69 -19.78
N LEU A 176 -4.59 -11.23 -20.01
CA LEU A 176 -5.62 -11.15 -18.99
C LEU A 176 -6.55 -12.36 -19.14
N VAL A 177 -6.76 -13.06 -18.03
CA VAL A 177 -7.66 -14.22 -17.96
C VAL A 177 -8.69 -13.96 -16.87
N VAL A 178 -9.96 -14.16 -17.22
CA VAL A 178 -11.06 -14.33 -16.27
C VAL A 178 -11.55 -15.77 -16.41
N ALA A 179 -11.55 -16.50 -15.31
CA ALA A 179 -12.08 -17.86 -15.24
C ALA A 179 -13.13 -17.95 -14.15
N ALA A 180 -14.22 -18.69 -14.39
CA ALA A 180 -15.18 -19.02 -13.34
C ALA A 180 -15.67 -20.46 -13.45
N ARG A 181 -16.19 -20.98 -12.34
CA ARG A 181 -16.86 -22.30 -12.28
C ARG A 181 -18.26 -22.30 -12.88
N VAL A 182 -18.80 -21.11 -13.12
CA VAL A 182 -20.10 -20.85 -13.76
C VAL A 182 -19.90 -20.27 -15.17
N PRO A 183 -20.94 -20.17 -16.01
CA PRO A 183 -20.83 -19.52 -17.31
C PRO A 183 -20.36 -18.07 -17.20
N VAL A 184 -19.49 -17.67 -18.13
CA VAL A 184 -18.93 -16.32 -18.25
C VAL A 184 -19.04 -15.86 -19.68
N THR A 185 -19.60 -14.66 -19.88
CA THR A 185 -19.76 -14.04 -21.20
C THR A 185 -18.83 -12.83 -21.31
N ARG A 186 -18.03 -12.76 -22.38
CA ARG A 186 -17.20 -11.57 -22.65
C ARG A 186 -18.12 -10.38 -22.93
N ALA A 187 -17.93 -9.29 -22.20
CA ALA A 187 -18.64 -8.04 -22.46
C ALA A 187 -17.78 -7.12 -23.34
N GLN A 188 -16.62 -6.71 -22.83
CA GLN A 188 -15.73 -5.76 -23.52
C GLN A 188 -14.29 -5.87 -22.99
N GLY A 189 -13.35 -5.29 -23.73
CA GLY A 189 -11.95 -5.23 -23.34
C GLY A 189 -11.29 -3.97 -23.87
N ARG A 190 -10.16 -3.59 -23.28
CA ARG A 190 -9.40 -2.41 -23.70
C ARG A 190 -7.92 -2.71 -23.76
N ARG A 191 -7.34 -2.43 -24.91
CA ARG A 191 -5.89 -2.45 -25.14
C ARG A 191 -5.38 -1.02 -25.13
N ILE A 192 -4.36 -0.76 -24.31
CA ILE A 192 -3.78 0.58 -24.14
C ILE A 192 -2.27 0.49 -24.41
N MET A 193 -1.66 1.55 -24.92
CA MET A 193 -0.23 1.60 -25.14
C MET A 193 0.53 1.59 -23.80
N HIS A 194 1.50 0.69 -23.65
CA HIS A 194 2.39 0.61 -22.49
C HIS A 194 3.83 0.94 -22.88
N PRO A 195 4.22 2.23 -22.97
CA PRO A 195 5.63 2.61 -23.18
C PRO A 195 6.56 1.97 -22.15
N PRO A 196 7.78 1.53 -22.54
CA PRO A 196 8.44 1.75 -23.84
C PRO A 196 8.03 0.74 -24.93
N ARG A 197 7.03 -0.11 -24.69
CA ARG A 197 6.63 -1.12 -25.68
C ARG A 197 6.01 -0.47 -26.91
N GLN A 198 6.23 -1.11 -28.06
CA GLN A 198 5.80 -0.64 -29.37
C GLN A 198 4.35 -1.00 -29.69
N TRP A 199 3.70 -1.84 -28.89
CA TRP A 199 2.36 -2.36 -29.14
C TRP A 199 1.44 -2.20 -27.91
N PRO A 200 0.16 -1.84 -28.11
CA PRO A 200 -0.84 -1.85 -27.05
C PRO A 200 -0.99 -3.21 -26.39
N ARG A 201 -1.27 -3.25 -25.09
CA ARG A 201 -1.58 -4.47 -24.34
C ARG A 201 -2.91 -4.38 -23.64
N ALA A 202 -3.54 -5.52 -23.42
CA ALA A 202 -4.76 -5.65 -22.66
C ALA A 202 -4.56 -5.07 -21.25
N SER A 203 -5.32 -4.03 -20.92
CA SER A 203 -5.33 -3.41 -19.59
C SER A 203 -6.65 -3.59 -18.87
N ALA A 204 -7.72 -3.97 -19.58
CA ALA A 204 -8.98 -4.35 -18.98
C ALA A 204 -9.65 -5.46 -19.81
N LEU A 205 -10.22 -6.43 -19.10
CA LEU A 205 -11.12 -7.46 -19.62
C LEU A 205 -12.35 -7.49 -18.72
N GLN A 206 -13.50 -7.07 -19.23
CA GLN A 206 -14.79 -7.13 -18.55
C GLN A 206 -15.63 -8.28 -19.08
N CYS A 207 -16.24 -9.01 -18.16
CA CYS A 207 -17.13 -10.13 -18.40
C CYS A 207 -18.40 -9.98 -17.56
N VAL A 208 -19.46 -10.66 -17.98
CA VAL A 208 -20.62 -10.95 -17.14
C VAL A 208 -20.47 -12.36 -16.61
N VAL A 209 -20.57 -12.54 -15.30
CA VAL A 209 -20.50 -13.84 -14.63
C VAL A 209 -21.91 -14.20 -14.17
N HIS A 210 -22.41 -15.34 -14.63
CA HIS A 210 -23.79 -15.78 -14.42
C HIS A 210 -23.88 -16.68 -13.19
N LEU A 211 -24.02 -16.06 -12.02
CA LEU A 211 -24.14 -16.75 -10.74
C LEU A 211 -25.61 -17.15 -10.46
N PRO A 212 -25.86 -18.21 -9.69
CA PRO A 212 -27.21 -18.59 -9.27
C PRO A 212 -27.98 -17.47 -8.55
N GLU A 213 -27.27 -16.62 -7.80
CA GLU A 213 -27.83 -15.51 -7.03
C GLU A 213 -27.98 -14.22 -7.85
N GLY A 214 -27.61 -14.26 -9.13
CA GLY A 214 -27.77 -13.17 -10.09
C GLY A 214 -26.46 -12.69 -10.69
N ASP A 215 -26.57 -12.13 -11.89
CA ASP A 215 -25.44 -11.68 -12.70
C ASP A 215 -24.64 -10.56 -12.00
N LEU A 216 -23.32 -10.61 -12.19
CA LEU A 216 -22.43 -9.50 -11.87
C LEU A 216 -21.46 -9.22 -13.02
N THR A 217 -20.99 -7.97 -13.07
CA THR A 217 -19.88 -7.60 -13.95
C THR A 217 -18.56 -7.87 -13.25
N PHE A 218 -17.69 -8.65 -13.90
CA PHE A 218 -16.36 -8.96 -13.38
C PHE A 218 -15.30 -8.42 -14.33
N SER A 219 -14.36 -7.63 -13.82
CA SER A 219 -13.30 -7.02 -14.63
C SER A 219 -11.92 -7.38 -14.12
N SER A 220 -11.10 -8.01 -14.95
CA SER A 220 -9.66 -8.15 -14.71
C SER A 220 -8.94 -6.95 -15.29
N ILE A 221 -8.07 -6.28 -14.51
CA ILE A 221 -7.27 -5.15 -14.99
C ILE A 221 -5.78 -5.33 -14.76
N HIS A 222 -4.98 -4.68 -15.61
CA HIS A 222 -3.53 -4.56 -15.44
C HIS A 222 -3.06 -3.19 -15.99
N LEU A 223 -2.79 -2.26 -15.08
CA LEU A 223 -2.43 -0.88 -15.40
C LEU A 223 -0.92 -0.72 -15.63
N PRO A 224 -0.46 0.31 -16.37
CA PRO A 224 0.97 0.53 -16.64
C PRO A 224 1.81 0.61 -15.36
N SER A 225 2.91 -0.14 -15.32
CA SER A 225 3.79 -0.22 -14.15
C SER A 225 4.66 1.04 -13.96
N PRO A 226 4.96 1.47 -12.72
CA PRO A 226 5.96 2.49 -12.41
C PRO A 226 7.40 1.94 -12.37
N ARG A 227 7.56 0.61 -12.55
CA ARG A 227 8.79 -0.08 -12.16
C ARG A 227 10.02 0.47 -12.86
N GLN A 228 9.96 0.74 -14.16
CA GLN A 228 11.15 1.19 -14.90
C GLN A 228 11.55 2.61 -14.50
N GLY A 229 10.60 3.54 -14.32
CA GLY A 229 10.88 4.87 -13.78
C GLY A 229 11.46 4.80 -12.37
N LEU A 230 10.86 4.01 -11.48
CA LEU A 230 11.34 3.86 -10.10
C LEU A 230 12.71 3.20 -10.02
N SER A 231 12.94 2.10 -10.74
CA SER A 231 14.21 1.36 -10.70
C SER A 231 15.37 2.20 -11.23
N ASN A 232 15.11 3.04 -12.23
CA ASN A 232 16.11 3.94 -12.81
C ASN A 232 16.36 5.20 -11.98
N MET A 233 15.50 5.54 -11.01
CA MET A 233 15.74 6.69 -10.13
C MET A 233 16.89 6.47 -9.14
N LEU A 234 17.42 5.25 -8.99
CA LEU A 234 18.42 4.92 -7.98
C LEU A 234 19.78 4.61 -8.62
N ASP A 235 20.75 5.51 -8.43
CA ASP A 235 22.10 5.40 -9.01
C ASP A 235 23.18 5.11 -7.95
N ARG A 236 24.13 4.22 -8.25
CA ARG A 236 25.16 3.78 -7.30
C ARG A 236 26.08 4.91 -6.84
N LYS A 237 26.33 5.91 -7.69
CA LYS A 237 27.24 7.02 -7.40
C LYS A 237 26.52 8.22 -6.77
N ARG A 238 25.28 8.49 -7.18
CA ARG A 238 24.53 9.71 -6.82
C ARG A 238 23.41 9.49 -5.80
N LEU A 239 23.16 8.26 -5.36
CA LEU A 239 21.98 7.80 -4.62
C LEU A 239 20.68 7.95 -5.43
N LEU A 240 20.40 9.14 -5.98
CA LEU A 240 19.29 9.45 -6.87
C LEU A 240 19.78 9.88 -8.26
N ASN A 241 19.21 9.30 -9.31
CA ASN A 241 19.42 9.71 -10.69
C ASN A 241 18.32 10.67 -11.16
N LEU A 242 18.52 11.97 -10.91
CA LEU A 242 17.53 12.99 -11.28
C LEU A 242 17.31 13.10 -12.80
N ALA A 243 18.22 12.58 -13.63
CA ALA A 243 18.03 12.53 -15.08
C ALA A 243 16.85 11.62 -15.50
N ASN A 244 16.41 10.71 -14.62
CA ASN A 244 15.29 9.79 -14.88
C ASN A 244 13.94 10.32 -14.37
N VAL A 245 13.89 11.52 -13.78
CA VAL A 245 12.62 12.18 -13.39
C VAL A 245 11.62 12.29 -14.56
N PRO A 246 12.03 12.64 -15.80
CA PRO A 246 11.12 12.67 -16.95
C PRO A 246 10.50 11.30 -17.26
N LEU A 247 11.26 10.20 -17.11
CA LEU A 247 10.75 8.84 -17.32
C LEU A 247 9.69 8.49 -16.27
N LEU A 248 9.97 8.71 -14.98
CA LEU A 248 9.01 8.47 -13.90
C LEU A 248 7.73 9.31 -14.09
N LYS A 249 7.86 10.58 -14.49
CA LYS A 249 6.70 11.44 -14.80
C LYS A 249 5.89 10.88 -15.98
N LYS A 250 6.56 10.42 -17.03
CA LYS A 250 5.92 9.83 -18.21
C LYS A 250 5.10 8.59 -17.83
N GLU A 251 5.67 7.65 -17.08
CA GLU A 251 4.95 6.46 -16.61
C GLU A 251 3.78 6.79 -15.68
N THR A 252 3.98 7.76 -14.79
CA THR A 252 2.92 8.24 -13.89
C THR A 252 1.74 8.81 -14.68
N GLU A 253 2.02 9.62 -15.71
CA GLU A 253 0.99 10.19 -16.59
C GLU A 253 0.29 9.12 -17.45
N LEU A 254 1.04 8.14 -17.96
CA LEU A 254 0.47 7.01 -18.70
C LEU A 254 -0.48 6.20 -17.82
N ARG A 255 -0.08 5.91 -16.58
CA ARG A 255 -0.93 5.21 -15.62
C ARG A 255 -2.18 6.03 -15.30
N ARG A 256 -2.05 7.35 -15.13
CA ARG A 256 -3.19 8.26 -14.92
C ARG A 256 -4.19 8.17 -16.07
N ARG A 257 -3.75 8.34 -17.32
CA ARG A 257 -4.61 8.26 -18.52
C ARG A 257 -5.26 6.89 -18.67
N THR A 258 -4.50 5.83 -18.44
CA THR A 258 -5.01 4.46 -18.52
C THR A 258 -6.07 4.20 -17.46
N ALA A 259 -5.85 4.65 -16.22
CA ALA A 259 -6.83 4.53 -15.15
C ALA A 259 -8.11 5.33 -15.45
N GLU A 260 -7.99 6.53 -16.02
CA GLU A 260 -9.12 7.34 -16.47
C GLU A 260 -9.93 6.65 -17.57
N GLU A 261 -9.27 6.13 -18.61
CA GLU A 261 -9.94 5.41 -19.70
C GLU A 261 -10.63 4.13 -19.22
N ILE A 262 -9.98 3.37 -18.33
CA ILE A 262 -10.55 2.12 -17.79
C ILE A 262 -11.70 2.43 -16.84
N GLU A 263 -11.59 3.45 -15.99
CA GLU A 263 -12.71 3.88 -15.15
C GLU A 263 -13.92 4.24 -16.00
N ALA A 264 -13.72 5.03 -17.07
CA ALA A 264 -14.79 5.42 -17.98
C ALA A 264 -15.39 4.23 -18.75
N LEU A 265 -14.58 3.23 -19.10
CA LEU A 265 -15.04 1.97 -19.71
C LEU A 265 -15.87 1.14 -18.73
N LEU A 266 -15.45 1.09 -17.47
CA LEU A 266 -16.09 0.29 -16.42
C LEU A 266 -17.23 1.05 -15.70
N ARG A 267 -17.48 2.32 -16.04
CA ARG A 267 -18.61 3.14 -15.58
C ARG A 267 -19.96 2.54 -15.99
N PRO A 268 -21.06 2.86 -15.27
CA PRO A 268 -22.01 1.86 -14.83
C PRO A 268 -22.84 1.23 -15.94
N GLY A 269 -22.80 -0.11 -16.00
CA GLY A 269 -23.99 -0.91 -16.27
C GLY A 269 -24.82 -1.08 -14.99
N ALA A 270 -26.07 -1.54 -15.15
CA ALA A 270 -27.02 -1.74 -14.03
C ALA A 270 -26.60 -2.85 -13.03
N LEU A 271 -25.66 -3.70 -13.41
CA LEU A 271 -25.22 -4.83 -12.59
C LEU A 271 -24.22 -4.40 -11.48
N PRO A 272 -24.23 -5.11 -10.33
CA PRO A 272 -23.14 -5.06 -9.37
C PRO A 272 -21.82 -5.45 -10.01
N ALA A 273 -20.72 -4.96 -9.45
CA ALA A 273 -19.41 -5.07 -10.11
C ALA A 273 -18.28 -5.49 -9.16
N VAL A 274 -17.42 -6.36 -9.67
CA VAL A 274 -16.11 -6.68 -9.11
C VAL A 274 -15.03 -6.26 -10.10
N VAL A 275 -14.03 -5.50 -9.65
CA VAL A 275 -12.82 -5.19 -10.43
C VAL A 275 -11.63 -5.73 -9.65
N ALA A 276 -10.87 -6.63 -10.27
CA ALA A 276 -9.76 -7.32 -9.64
C ALA A 276 -8.50 -7.26 -10.53
N GLY A 277 -7.32 -7.17 -9.92
CA GLY A 277 -6.07 -7.26 -10.66
C GLY A 277 -5.00 -6.32 -10.15
N ASP A 278 -4.01 -6.09 -11.01
CA ASP A 278 -2.86 -5.25 -10.75
C ASP A 278 -3.13 -3.80 -11.17
N PHE A 279 -3.38 -2.94 -10.19
CA PHE A 279 -3.63 -1.52 -10.43
C PHE A 279 -2.32 -0.73 -10.57
N ASN A 280 -1.17 -1.34 -10.24
CA ASN A 280 0.12 -0.66 -10.17
C ASN A 280 0.07 0.64 -9.33
N MET A 281 -0.83 0.67 -8.32
CA MET A 281 -1.10 1.82 -7.46
C MET A 281 -1.48 1.39 -6.05
N PRO A 282 -0.81 1.91 -5.01
CA PRO A 282 -1.32 1.85 -3.65
C PRO A 282 -2.57 2.69 -3.47
N VAL A 283 -3.38 2.41 -2.45
CA VAL A 283 -4.58 3.21 -2.14
C VAL A 283 -4.25 4.66 -1.76
N GLU A 284 -3.01 4.94 -1.37
CA GLU A 284 -2.49 6.30 -1.14
C GLU A 284 -2.14 7.06 -2.43
N SER A 285 -2.20 6.42 -3.60
CA SER A 285 -2.09 7.08 -4.91
C SER A 285 -3.18 8.14 -5.08
N ALA A 286 -2.81 9.32 -5.60
CA ALA A 286 -3.79 10.35 -5.94
C ALA A 286 -4.72 9.90 -7.08
N TRP A 287 -4.21 9.12 -8.03
CA TRP A 287 -4.97 8.61 -9.16
C TRP A 287 -5.87 7.45 -8.76
N TYR A 288 -5.43 6.57 -7.85
CA TYR A 288 -6.30 5.56 -7.27
C TYR A 288 -7.54 6.21 -6.62
N ARG A 289 -7.34 7.22 -5.76
CA ARG A 289 -8.46 7.91 -5.09
C ARG A 289 -9.35 8.71 -6.04
N ARG A 290 -8.79 9.20 -7.15
CA ARG A 290 -9.54 9.98 -8.14
C ARG A 290 -10.46 9.11 -8.99
N PHE A 291 -10.00 7.94 -9.41
CA PHE A 291 -10.71 7.11 -10.39
C PHE A 291 -11.50 5.96 -9.76
N TRP A 292 -11.18 5.50 -8.55
CA TRP A 292 -11.92 4.40 -7.92
C TRP A 292 -12.77 4.79 -6.69
N PRO A 293 -13.34 6.01 -6.56
CA PRO A 293 -14.08 6.40 -5.36
C PRO A 293 -15.44 5.72 -5.24
N ALA A 294 -16.01 5.26 -6.35
CA ALA A 294 -17.31 4.57 -6.39
C ALA A 294 -17.23 3.10 -5.97
N TYR A 295 -16.03 2.59 -5.70
CA TYR A 295 -15.79 1.20 -5.33
C TYR A 295 -15.31 1.08 -3.88
N SER A 296 -15.68 -0.02 -3.24
CA SER A 296 -15.18 -0.43 -1.94
C SER A 296 -13.98 -1.38 -2.13
N ASN A 297 -12.83 -1.03 -1.58
CA ASN A 297 -11.63 -1.88 -1.65
C ASN A 297 -11.69 -2.98 -0.60
N ALA A 298 -11.66 -4.25 -1.03
CA ALA A 298 -11.85 -5.41 -0.17
C ALA A 298 -10.80 -5.49 0.95
N PHE A 299 -9.52 -5.32 0.65
CA PHE A 299 -8.47 -5.36 1.68
C PHE A 299 -8.59 -4.20 2.66
N SER A 300 -8.93 -3.00 2.17
CA SER A 300 -9.08 -1.83 3.04
C SER A 300 -10.26 -1.96 4.02
N LYS A 301 -11.29 -2.73 3.67
CA LYS A 301 -12.47 -2.98 4.52
C LYS A 301 -12.35 -4.22 5.40
N ALA A 302 -11.84 -5.30 4.84
CA ALA A 302 -11.92 -6.64 5.41
C ALA A 302 -10.57 -7.35 5.57
N GLY A 303 -9.47 -6.68 5.19
CA GLY A 303 -8.11 -7.19 5.37
C GLY A 303 -7.54 -6.90 6.76
N PHE A 304 -6.54 -7.70 7.13
CA PHE A 304 -5.74 -7.51 8.33
C PHE A 304 -4.27 -7.34 7.95
N GLY A 305 -3.60 -6.34 8.54
CA GLY A 305 -2.21 -6.01 8.22
C GLY A 305 -2.09 -5.00 7.06
N TYR A 306 -1.00 -5.07 6.32
CA TYR A 306 -0.71 -4.14 5.21
C TYR A 306 -1.19 -4.63 3.85
N GLY A 307 -1.32 -5.95 3.67
CA GLY A 307 -1.74 -6.55 2.40
C GLY A 307 -0.77 -6.30 1.28
N PHE A 308 0.54 -6.36 1.55
CA PHE A 308 1.53 -6.18 0.51
C PHE A 308 1.46 -7.33 -0.51
N THR A 309 1.43 -6.96 -1.79
CA THR A 309 1.26 -7.90 -2.91
C THR A 309 2.50 -7.94 -3.79
N GLU A 310 3.13 -6.82 -4.13
CA GLU A 310 4.36 -6.79 -4.94
C GLU A 310 5.61 -6.84 -4.04
N LYS A 311 6.54 -7.73 -4.38
CA LYS A 311 7.89 -7.85 -3.82
C LYS A 311 8.86 -7.02 -4.67
N ILE A 312 9.48 -6.02 -4.06
CA ILE A 312 10.45 -5.14 -4.73
C ILE A 312 11.83 -5.39 -4.12
N VAL A 313 12.78 -5.80 -4.95
CA VAL A 313 14.18 -5.94 -4.57
C VAL A 313 14.96 -4.74 -5.06
N LEU A 314 15.49 -3.97 -4.12
CA LEU A 314 16.29 -2.79 -4.40
C LEU A 314 17.67 -2.91 -3.75
N ARG A 315 18.71 -3.08 -4.57
CA ARG A 315 20.11 -3.22 -4.11
C ARG A 315 20.29 -4.33 -3.05
N GLY A 316 19.59 -5.45 -3.23
CA GLY A 316 19.60 -6.57 -2.27
C GLY A 316 18.73 -6.37 -1.03
N PHE A 317 18.08 -5.21 -0.89
CA PHE A 317 17.08 -4.96 0.14
C PHE A 317 15.67 -5.22 -0.41
N GLU A 318 14.95 -6.19 0.17
CA GLU A 318 13.56 -6.47 -0.19
C GLU A 318 12.61 -5.60 0.64
N TYR A 319 11.64 -4.99 -0.03
CA TYR A 319 10.47 -4.41 0.60
C TYR A 319 9.24 -4.65 -0.27
N ARG A 320 8.06 -4.28 0.22
CA ARG A 320 6.81 -4.64 -0.45
C ARG A 320 5.82 -3.49 -0.49
N VAL A 321 4.93 -3.54 -1.47
CA VAL A 321 3.85 -2.56 -1.67
C VAL A 321 2.54 -3.28 -2.00
N ARG A 322 1.40 -2.66 -1.67
CA ARG A 322 0.07 -3.19 -2.02
C ARG A 322 -0.40 -2.51 -3.29
N ILE A 323 -0.37 -3.20 -4.42
CA ILE A 323 -0.77 -2.66 -5.73
C ILE A 323 -1.81 -3.51 -6.46
N ASP A 324 -2.02 -4.75 -6.02
CA ASP A 324 -3.11 -5.60 -6.47
C ASP A 324 -4.32 -5.39 -5.56
N HIS A 325 -5.51 -5.27 -6.14
CA HIS A 325 -6.74 -5.00 -5.40
C HIS A 325 -7.91 -5.81 -5.93
N ILE A 326 -8.88 -6.05 -5.05
CA ILE A 326 -10.23 -6.50 -5.38
C ILE A 326 -11.17 -5.40 -4.92
N LEU A 327 -11.94 -4.83 -5.84
CA LEU A 327 -12.85 -3.73 -5.63
C LEU A 327 -14.28 -4.21 -5.86
N THR A 328 -15.22 -3.78 -5.02
CA THR A 328 -16.65 -4.11 -5.15
C THR A 328 -17.50 -2.86 -5.30
N ARG A 329 -18.62 -2.97 -6.02
CA ARG A 329 -19.62 -1.89 -6.21
C ARG A 329 -21.02 -2.48 -6.28
N GLY A 330 -22.03 -1.70 -5.88
CA GLY A 330 -23.42 -2.12 -5.80
C GLY A 330 -23.73 -2.70 -4.44
N ASP A 331 -24.46 -3.80 -4.42
CA ASP A 331 -24.81 -4.60 -3.23
C ASP A 331 -23.65 -5.50 -2.76
N LEU A 332 -22.49 -5.49 -3.42
CA LEU A 332 -21.38 -6.40 -3.09
C LEU A 332 -20.51 -5.88 -1.94
N VAL A 333 -20.42 -6.68 -0.86
CA VAL A 333 -19.66 -6.39 0.35
C VAL A 333 -18.58 -7.45 0.56
N ALA A 334 -17.33 -7.01 0.72
CA ALA A 334 -16.23 -7.89 1.09
C ALA A 334 -16.25 -8.18 2.61
N GLU A 335 -16.25 -9.46 2.98
CA GLU A 335 -16.27 -9.91 4.38
C GLU A 335 -14.87 -10.27 4.89
N ARG A 336 -14.05 -10.83 4.01
CA ARG A 336 -12.64 -11.19 4.28
C ARG A 336 -11.80 -10.88 3.05
N CYS A 337 -10.57 -10.46 3.29
CA CYS A 337 -9.58 -10.29 2.22
C CYS A 337 -8.19 -10.61 2.75
N TRP A 338 -7.42 -11.44 2.04
CA TRP A 338 -6.12 -11.92 2.52
C TRP A 338 -5.17 -12.22 1.37
N ILE A 339 -3.89 -12.27 1.72
CA ILE A 339 -2.82 -12.63 0.79
C ILE A 339 -2.75 -14.16 0.68
N GLY A 340 -2.76 -14.67 -0.55
CA GLY A 340 -2.66 -16.10 -0.84
C GLY A 340 -1.24 -16.65 -0.76
N MET A 341 -1.09 -17.93 -1.03
CA MET A 341 0.22 -18.59 -1.09
C MET A 341 1.10 -17.98 -2.19
N ASP A 342 2.40 -17.88 -1.94
CA ASP A 342 3.37 -17.43 -2.95
C ASP A 342 3.45 -18.47 -4.08
N VAL A 343 3.38 -18.00 -5.32
CA VAL A 343 3.44 -18.83 -6.54
C VAL A 343 4.74 -18.64 -7.32
N GLY A 344 5.76 -18.04 -6.71
CA GLY A 344 7.05 -17.76 -7.35
C GLY A 344 7.03 -16.53 -8.27
N SER A 345 5.90 -15.82 -8.35
CA SER A 345 5.80 -14.51 -8.98
C SER A 345 6.41 -13.44 -8.07
N ASP A 346 6.80 -12.29 -8.62
CA ASP A 346 7.10 -11.09 -7.84
C ASP A 346 5.86 -10.46 -7.20
N HIS A 347 4.66 -10.92 -7.59
CA HIS A 347 3.41 -10.63 -6.91
C HIS A 347 2.91 -11.81 -6.06
N LEU A 348 2.27 -11.49 -4.96
CA LEU A 348 1.52 -12.42 -4.12
C LEU A 348 0.03 -12.36 -4.51
N PRO A 349 -0.68 -13.50 -4.57
CA PRO A 349 -2.10 -13.52 -4.86
C PRO A 349 -2.91 -12.77 -3.79
N LEU A 350 -4.04 -12.21 -4.21
CA LEU A 350 -5.02 -11.60 -3.33
C LEU A 350 -6.35 -12.33 -3.46
N LEU A 351 -6.94 -12.68 -2.31
CA LEU A 351 -8.24 -13.34 -2.24
C LEU A 351 -9.23 -12.48 -1.48
N ALA A 352 -10.49 -12.55 -1.86
CA ALA A 352 -11.59 -11.96 -1.11
C ALA A 352 -12.80 -12.88 -1.09
N GLU A 353 -13.49 -12.89 0.05
CA GLU A 353 -14.84 -13.43 0.19
C GLU A 353 -15.82 -12.26 0.11
N ILE A 354 -16.73 -12.32 -0.85
CA ILE A 354 -17.69 -11.27 -1.19
C ILE A 354 -19.09 -11.84 -1.03
N ARG A 355 -20.00 -11.04 -0.48
CA ARG A 355 -21.43 -11.36 -0.40
C ARG A 355 -22.26 -10.22 -0.96
N ARG A 356 -23.48 -10.53 -1.40
CA ARG A 356 -24.50 -9.52 -1.72
C ARG A 356 -25.20 -9.10 -0.41
N SER A 357 -25.23 -7.81 -0.11
CA SER A 357 -26.08 -7.26 0.95
C SER A 357 -27.51 -7.18 0.42
N ARG A 358 -28.43 -7.89 1.07
CA ARG A 358 -29.86 -7.78 0.76
C ARG A 358 -30.41 -6.40 1.08
#